data_AF-A0A356SAD2-F1
#
_entry.id   AF-A0A356SAD2-F1
#
_cell.length_a   1.000
_cell.length_b   1.000
_cell.length_c   1.000
_cell.angle_alpha   90.00
_cell.angle_beta   90.00
_cell.angle_gamma   90.00
#
_symmetry.space_group_name_H-M   'P 1'
#
loop_
_entity.id
_entity.type
_entity.pdbx_description
1 polymer ?
#
loop_
_entity_poly.entity_id
_entity_poly.type
_entity_poly.pdbx_seq_one_letter_code
_entity_poly.pdbx_strand_id
1 'polypeptide(L)'
;MLALCAATVACDSNTSNVPQRPAPNVLLILADDLGFSDLGAYGSEIPTPNFDALAQSGTLLTNFYANATCAPSRSMLLSGMDSHAVGFGFNPSAASR
;
A
#
# COMPACT_ATOMS: atom_id res chain seq x y z
N MET A 1 9.27 25.33 -63.80
CA MET A 1 8.03 25.68 -63.08
C MET A 1 7.31 24.35 -62.80
N LEU A 2 7.18 23.80 -61.60
CA LEU A 2 7.24 24.39 -60.27
C LEU A 2 7.54 23.29 -59.20
N ALA A 3 8.51 23.61 -58.34
CA ALA A 3 8.74 23.21 -56.95
C ALA A 3 8.50 21.75 -56.47
N LEU A 4 9.62 21.07 -56.20
CA LEU A 4 9.76 19.95 -55.27
C LEU A 4 9.81 20.53 -53.83
N CYS A 5 8.77 20.32 -53.03
CA CYS A 5 8.79 20.63 -51.59
C CYS A 5 9.01 19.33 -50.81
N ALA A 6 10.24 19.09 -50.37
CA ALA A 6 10.56 18.08 -49.37
C ALA A 6 10.08 18.59 -48.00
N ALA A 7 8.94 18.10 -47.51
CA ALA A 7 8.55 18.28 -46.13
C ALA A 7 9.33 17.31 -45.26
N THR A 8 10.49 17.74 -44.78
CA THR A 8 11.17 17.13 -43.64
C THR A 8 10.25 17.26 -42.44
N VAL A 9 9.53 16.19 -42.08
CA VAL A 9 8.90 16.06 -40.77
C VAL A 9 10.02 16.05 -39.74
N ALA A 10 10.27 17.21 -39.14
CA ALA A 10 11.04 17.28 -37.90
C ALA A 10 10.14 16.71 -36.81
N CYS A 11 10.50 15.53 -36.30
CA CYS A 11 10.04 15.11 -34.98
C CYS A 11 10.64 16.10 -33.98
N ASP A 12 9.86 17.11 -33.58
CA ASP A 12 10.18 17.91 -32.42
C ASP A 12 10.24 16.96 -31.23
N SER A 13 11.46 16.61 -30.86
CA SER A 13 11.81 15.94 -29.61
C SER A 13 11.66 16.97 -28.50
N ASN A 14 10.45 17.50 -28.36
CA ASN A 14 10.10 18.36 -27.25
C ASN A 14 9.89 17.41 -26.08
N THR A 15 11.02 16.96 -25.53
CA THR A 15 11.10 16.25 -24.26
C THR A 15 10.56 17.23 -23.23
N SER A 16 9.24 17.22 -23.05
CA SER A 16 8.57 17.92 -21.98
C SER A 16 9.22 17.44 -20.70
N ASN A 17 10.13 18.27 -20.18
CA ASN A 17 10.80 18.10 -18.91
C ASN A 17 9.72 18.34 -17.85
N VAL A 18 8.83 17.37 -17.70
CA VAL A 18 7.90 17.31 -16.58
C VAL A 18 8.81 17.17 -15.37
N PRO A 19 8.89 18.18 -14.48
CA PRO A 19 9.75 18.10 -13.33
C PRO A 19 9.37 16.81 -12.61
N GLN A 20 10.31 15.87 -12.57
CA GLN A 20 10.14 14.59 -11.89
C GLN A 20 9.91 14.94 -10.43
N ARG A 21 8.65 14.94 -10.01
CA ARG A 21 8.31 15.16 -8.61
C ARG A 21 9.06 14.09 -7.83
N PRO A 22 9.84 14.46 -6.79
CA PRO A 22 10.53 13.48 -5.98
C PRO A 22 9.54 12.41 -5.51
N ALA A 23 9.96 11.14 -5.58
CA ALA A 23 9.13 10.05 -5.09
C ALA A 23 8.73 10.33 -3.63
N PRO A 24 7.45 10.13 -3.25
CA PRO A 24 7.04 10.35 -1.88
C PRO A 24 7.74 9.34 -0.96
N ASN A 25 8.03 9.77 0.27
CA ASN A 25 8.45 8.84 1.32
C ASN A 25 7.24 8.01 1.76
N VAL A 26 7.42 6.70 1.88
CA VAL A 26 6.38 5.77 2.36
C VAL A 26 6.80 5.23 3.71
N LEU A 27 6.01 5.50 4.75
CA LEU A 27 6.18 4.95 6.09
C LEU A 27 5.07 3.94 6.38
N LEU A 28 5.45 2.67 6.54
CA LEU A 28 4.53 1.59 6.93
C LEU A 28 4.68 1.31 8.42
N ILE A 29 3.63 1.58 9.19
CA ILE A 29 3.54 1.27 10.62
C ILE A 29 2.65 0.03 10.76
N LEU A 30 3.19 -1.04 11.34
CA LEU A 30 2.49 -2.30 11.60
C LEU A 30 2.49 -2.58 13.11
N ALA A 31 1.32 -2.82 13.68
CA ALA A 31 1.15 -3.29 15.06
C ALA A 31 0.82 -4.79 15.04
N ASP A 32 1.46 -5.58 15.90
CA ASP A 32 1.19 -7.02 16.05
C ASP A 32 0.05 -7.22 17.07
N ASP A 33 -0.83 -8.19 16.81
CA ASP A 33 -1.99 -8.54 17.66
C ASP A 33 -2.94 -7.38 18.05
N LEU A 34 -2.96 -6.28 17.29
CA LEU A 34 -3.88 -5.17 17.51
C LEU A 34 -5.30 -5.52 17.02
N GLY A 35 -6.27 -5.50 17.92
CA GLY A 35 -7.67 -5.74 17.62
C GLY A 35 -8.35 -4.56 16.92
N PHE A 36 -9.41 -4.85 16.16
CA PHE A 36 -10.20 -3.82 15.46
C PHE A 36 -10.77 -2.77 16.41
N SER A 37 -11.22 -3.20 17.60
CA SER A 37 -11.83 -2.34 18.62
C SER A 37 -10.84 -1.66 19.55
N ASP A 38 -9.52 -1.79 19.33
CA ASP A 38 -8.51 -1.25 20.26
C ASP A 38 -8.20 0.23 20.01
N LEU A 39 -8.46 0.74 18.81
CA LEU A 39 -8.21 2.15 18.45
C LEU A 39 -9.46 3.03 18.63
N GLY A 40 -9.28 4.23 19.16
CA GLY A 40 -10.34 5.23 19.34
C GLY A 40 -11.10 5.52 18.04
N ALA A 41 -10.38 5.60 16.91
CA ALA A 41 -10.94 5.76 15.57
C ALA A 41 -11.96 4.68 15.15
N TYR A 42 -11.95 3.50 15.78
CA TYR A 42 -12.93 2.41 15.56
C TYR A 42 -13.94 2.26 16.72
N GLY A 43 -13.91 3.15 17.71
CA GLY A 43 -14.84 3.15 18.84
C GLY A 43 -14.29 2.54 20.15
N SER A 44 -12.96 2.41 20.29
CA SER A 44 -12.32 1.98 21.54
C SER A 44 -12.54 2.98 22.69
N GLU A 45 -12.49 2.47 23.92
CA GLU A 45 -12.40 3.26 25.15
C GLU A 45 -10.96 3.67 25.51
N ILE A 46 -9.96 3.07 24.86
CA ILE A 46 -8.54 3.38 25.08
C ILE A 46 -8.18 4.66 24.31
N PRO A 47 -7.63 5.70 24.98
CA PRO A 47 -7.26 6.94 24.31
C PRO A 47 -6.04 6.74 23.40
N THR A 48 -6.24 6.88 22.08
CA THR A 48 -5.18 6.74 21.05
C THR A 48 -5.00 8.01 20.21
N PRO A 49 -4.65 9.16 20.82
CA PRO A 49 -4.75 10.47 20.17
C PRO A 49 -3.92 10.62 18.88
N ASN A 50 -2.77 9.94 18.79
CA ASN A 50 -1.93 9.99 17.59
C ASN A 50 -2.56 9.24 16.41
N PHE A 51 -3.16 8.07 16.66
CA PHE A 51 -3.86 7.31 15.63
C PHE A 51 -5.17 7.99 15.22
N ASP A 52 -5.86 8.62 16.17
CA ASP A 52 -7.09 9.37 15.89
C ASP A 52 -6.81 10.59 15.00
N ALA A 53 -5.71 11.30 15.24
CA ALA A 53 -5.25 12.40 14.38
C ALA A 53 -4.88 11.93 12.96
N LEU A 54 -4.24 10.74 12.84
CA LEU A 54 -3.97 10.13 11.54
C LEU A 54 -5.24 9.73 10.80
N ALA A 55 -6.23 9.19 11.51
CA ALA A 55 -7.52 8.82 10.93
C ALA A 55 -8.30 10.04 10.43
N GLN A 56 -8.26 11.17 11.16
CA GLN A 56 -8.93 12.42 10.78
C GLN A 56 -8.29 13.12 9.58
N SER A 57 -6.96 13.02 9.43
CA SER A 57 -6.22 13.63 8.32
C SER A 57 -6.06 12.71 7.10
N GLY A 58 -6.47 11.44 7.22
CA GLY A 58 -6.25 10.40 6.23
C GLY A 58 -7.53 9.68 5.83
N THR A 59 -7.38 8.40 5.51
CA THR A 59 -8.49 7.49 5.16
C THR A 59 -8.49 6.31 6.11
N LEU A 60 -9.66 5.99 6.65
CA LEU A 60 -9.86 4.86 7.54
C LEU A 60 -10.38 3.65 6.75
N LEU A 61 -9.80 2.47 6.97
CA LEU A 61 -10.20 1.23 6.33
C LEU A 61 -11.07 0.40 7.27
N THR A 62 -12.38 0.40 7.07
CA THR A 62 -13.32 -0.35 7.92
C THR A 62 -13.46 -1.83 7.56
N ASN A 63 -12.99 -2.23 6.37
CA ASN A 63 -13.06 -3.60 5.84
C ASN A 63 -11.67 -4.08 5.38
N PHE A 64 -10.69 -4.07 6.30
CA PHE A 64 -9.34 -4.59 6.08
C PHE A 64 -9.20 -5.96 6.74
N TYR A 65 -8.64 -6.93 6.02
CA TYR A 65 -8.52 -8.32 6.48
C TYR A 65 -7.06 -8.75 6.56
N ALA A 66 -6.72 -9.41 7.66
CA ALA A 66 -5.43 -10.05 7.88
C ALA A 66 -5.61 -11.56 8.01
N ASN A 67 -4.54 -12.32 7.80
CA ASN A 67 -4.54 -13.74 8.11
C ASN A 67 -4.58 -13.95 9.64
N ALA A 68 -5.13 -15.07 10.11
CA ALA A 68 -5.26 -15.40 11.53
C ALA A 68 -3.93 -15.65 12.26
N THR A 69 -2.78 -15.57 11.56
CA THR A 69 -1.46 -15.72 12.18
C THR A 69 -0.47 -14.71 11.64
N CYS A 70 0.45 -14.28 12.51
CA CYS A 70 1.40 -13.20 12.25
C CYS A 70 2.31 -13.49 11.05
N ALA A 71 2.83 -14.72 10.92
CA ALA A 71 3.74 -15.10 9.85
C ALA A 71 3.09 -15.01 8.43
N PRO A 72 1.96 -15.70 8.14
CA PRO A 72 1.31 -15.56 6.84
C PRO A 72 0.82 -14.13 6.59
N SER A 73 0.29 -13.43 7.59
CA SER A 73 -0.16 -12.03 7.45
C SER A 73 0.97 -11.12 6.96
N ARG A 74 2.14 -11.17 7.61
CA ARG A 74 3.31 -10.37 7.23
C ARG A 74 3.88 -10.78 5.88
N SER A 75 3.94 -12.08 5.59
CA SER A 75 4.47 -12.55 4.30
C SER A 75 3.57 -12.13 3.13
N MET A 76 2.25 -12.16 3.29
CA MET A 76 1.31 -11.63 2.30
C MET A 76 1.50 -10.12 2.11
N LEU A 77 1.64 -9.36 3.20
CA LEU A 77 1.86 -7.90 3.15
C LEU A 77 3.15 -7.51 2.42
N LEU A 78 4.26 -8.22 2.67
CA LEU A 78 5.58 -7.89 2.10
C LEU A 78 5.74 -8.36 0.65
N SER A 79 5.06 -9.43 0.26
CA SER A 79 5.18 -10.01 -1.09
C SER A 79 4.07 -9.60 -2.04
N GLY A 80 2.92 -9.15 -1.52
CA GLY A 80 1.70 -8.95 -2.31
C GLY A 80 1.07 -10.24 -2.83
N MET A 81 1.50 -11.41 -2.34
CA MET A 81 1.03 -12.72 -2.78
C MET A 81 0.17 -13.39 -1.71
N ASP A 82 -0.70 -14.32 -2.12
CA ASP A 82 -1.49 -15.13 -1.19
C ASP A 82 -0.61 -16.07 -0.33
N SER A 83 -1.12 -16.39 0.86
CA SER A 83 -0.51 -17.31 1.83
C SER A 83 -0.05 -18.64 1.22
N HIS A 84 -0.78 -19.22 0.27
CA HIS A 84 -0.35 -20.45 -0.39
C HIS A 84 0.90 -20.24 -1.26
N ALA A 85 0.99 -19.11 -1.97
CA ALA A 85 2.12 -18.80 -2.84
C ALA A 85 3.40 -18.47 -2.06
N VAL A 86 3.28 -17.94 -0.84
CA VAL A 86 4.42 -17.65 0.04
C VAL A 86 4.83 -18.83 0.95
N GLY A 87 4.32 -20.03 0.70
CA GLY A 87 4.70 -21.24 1.45
C GLY A 87 3.97 -21.44 2.78
N PHE A 88 2.89 -20.69 3.03
CA PHE A 88 2.02 -20.83 4.21
C PHE A 88 0.69 -21.55 3.90
N GLY A 89 0.64 -22.35 2.83
CA GLY A 89 -0.56 -23.14 2.47
C GLY A 89 -1.00 -24.14 3.55
N PHE A 90 -0.13 -24.44 4.51
CA PHE A 90 -0.45 -25.12 5.76
C PHE A 90 0.31 -24.41 6.89
N ASN A 91 -0.41 -23.78 7.82
CA ASN A 91 0.21 -23.12 8.97
C ASN A 91 0.16 -24.04 10.21
N PRO A 92 1.26 -24.71 10.58
CA PRO A 92 1.27 -25.66 11.69
C PRO A 92 0.97 -25.00 13.05
N SER A 93 1.27 -23.70 13.22
CA SER A 93 0.99 -22.98 14.46
C SER A 93 -0.48 -22.64 14.67
N ALA A 94 -1.27 -22.61 13.59
CA ALA A 94 -2.73 -22.47 13.65
C ALA A 94 -3.44 -23.83 13.87
N ALA A 95 -2.79 -24.94 13.50
CA ALA A 95 -3.34 -26.29 13.61
C ALA A 95 -3.13 -26.93 14.99
N SER A 96 -2.26 -26.37 15.84
CA SER A 96 -1.95 -26.93 17.17
C SER A 96 -2.76 -26.31 18.32
N ARG A 97 -3.87 -25.62 18.01
CA ARG A 97 -4.79 -25.06 19.01
C ARG A 97 -6.14 -25.79 18.98
#